data_AF-A0A453H0L1-F1
#
_entry.id   AF-A0A453H0L1-F1
#
_cell.length_a   1.000
_cell.length_b   1.000
_cell.length_c   1.000
_cell.angle_alpha   90.00
_cell.angle_beta   90.00
_cell.angle_gamma   90.00
#
_symmetry.space_group_name_H-M   'P 1'
#
loop_
_entity.id
_entity.type
_entity.pdbx_description
1 polymer ?
#
loop_
_entity_poly.entity_id
_entity_poly.type
_entity_poly.pdbx_seq_one_letter_code
_entity_poly.pdbx_strand_id
1 'polypeptide(L)'
;MMVAVVIVGIVPYFAMDPDTPISSAFAKHGMQWAMYVVTSGAVLALCSTLMGSLLPQPRILMTMARDGLLPSFFSDVNKHTQVPVKGTIVAGICAAALAFFMDVSQLAGMVSVGTLLAFTIVAVSILILRYVPPEEVPLSSSRRESMGLNQEYDEEKGRDPLGDDICDTSQIKDLIATEAMKDPLLEKQHKGKMDEMKRRKIAAFSIGSVCLGVLVLTASASATWLPFLPLCIGCIVGGVLLIPGLVVLCCIDQDDGRHSFGHSGGFMCPFVPFLPVVCILINTYLLINLGGDAWIRVGIWLLIGVLVYIFYGRTRSSLVDVVYVPVAKTDLRRSSSGFMS
;
A
#
# COMPACT_ATOMS: atom_id res chain seq x y z
N MET A 1 22.06 -2.26 -15.46
CA MET A 1 22.22 -3.65 -15.96
C MET A 1 23.30 -3.78 -17.02
N MET A 2 23.29 -3.02 -18.13
CA MET A 2 24.38 -3.09 -19.13
C MET A 2 25.77 -2.75 -18.57
N VAL A 3 25.89 -1.74 -17.70
CA VAL A 3 27.17 -1.39 -17.07
C VAL A 3 27.76 -2.55 -16.26
N ALA A 4 26.92 -3.31 -15.53
CA ALA A 4 27.39 -4.44 -14.75
C ALA A 4 27.95 -5.56 -15.64
N VAL A 5 27.29 -5.85 -16.77
CA VAL A 5 27.77 -6.82 -17.76
C VAL A 5 29.14 -6.43 -18.30
N VAL A 6 29.31 -5.15 -18.66
CA VAL A 6 30.58 -4.64 -19.17
C VAL A 6 31.68 -4.75 -18.12
N ILE A 7 31.42 -4.34 -16.87
CA ILE A 7 32.43 -4.33 -15.82
C ILE A 7 32.86 -5.74 -15.41
N VAL A 8 31.93 -6.68 -15.28
CA VAL A 8 32.25 -8.10 -15.01
C VAL A 8 33.01 -8.74 -16.18
N GLY A 9 32.79 -8.26 -17.41
CA GLY A 9 33.58 -8.66 -18.58
C GLY A 9 35.01 -8.14 -18.58
N ILE A 10 35.30 -7.02 -17.91
CA ILE A 10 36.64 -6.40 -17.83
C ILE A 10 37.42 -6.91 -16.62
N VAL A 11 36.77 -7.08 -15.46
CA VAL A 11 37.40 -7.54 -14.22
C VAL A 11 36.60 -8.69 -13.63
N PRO A 12 37.22 -9.86 -13.34
CA PRO A 12 36.52 -10.97 -12.73
C PRO A 12 35.98 -10.60 -11.34
N TYR A 13 34.80 -11.13 -10.99
CA TYR A 13 34.04 -10.73 -9.80
C TYR A 13 34.81 -10.86 -8.47
N PHE A 14 35.77 -11.78 -8.38
CA PHE A 14 36.58 -12.00 -7.18
C PHE A 14 37.72 -10.98 -6.98
N ALA A 15 38.07 -10.21 -8.00
CA ALA A 15 39.17 -9.23 -7.96
C ALA A 15 38.67 -7.77 -8.01
N MET A 16 37.36 -7.58 -7.86
CA MET A 16 36.70 -6.29 -7.93
C MET A 16 36.85 -5.53 -6.61
N ASP A 17 37.19 -4.25 -6.72
CA ASP A 17 37.29 -3.36 -5.56
C ASP A 17 35.88 -3.09 -4.99
N PRO A 18 35.65 -3.25 -3.68
CA PRO A 18 34.32 -3.11 -3.09
C PRO A 18 33.85 -1.65 -3.01
N ASP A 19 34.76 -0.69 -2.90
CA ASP A 19 34.43 0.72 -2.69
C ASP A 19 34.31 1.47 -4.02
N THR A 20 35.12 1.10 -5.00
CA THR A 20 35.23 1.79 -6.29
C THR A 20 35.30 0.83 -7.49
N PRO A 21 34.30 -0.06 -7.67
CA PRO A 21 34.37 -1.17 -8.63
C PRO A 21 34.53 -0.72 -10.08
N ILE A 22 33.90 0.40 -10.45
CA ILE A 22 33.87 0.89 -11.84
C ILE A 22 35.15 1.68 -12.16
N SER A 23 35.51 2.66 -11.33
CA SER A 23 36.66 3.53 -11.60
C SER A 23 38.00 2.80 -11.50
N SER A 24 38.15 1.90 -10.52
CA SER A 24 39.37 1.09 -10.37
C SER A 24 39.57 0.11 -11.53
N ALA A 25 38.48 -0.42 -12.11
CA ALA A 25 38.55 -1.31 -13.27
C ALA A 25 39.16 -0.63 -14.50
N PHE A 26 38.79 0.62 -14.77
CA PHE A 26 39.38 1.43 -15.86
C PHE A 26 40.81 1.86 -15.56
N ALA A 27 41.12 2.19 -14.30
CA ALA A 27 42.46 2.58 -13.89
C ALA A 27 43.48 1.43 -14.06
N LYS A 28 43.11 0.20 -13.69
CA LYS A 28 43.95 -1.00 -13.84
C LYS A 28 44.29 -1.32 -15.30
N HIS A 29 43.44 -0.92 -16.24
CA HIS A 29 43.64 -1.11 -17.69
C HIS A 29 44.28 0.10 -18.39
N GLY A 30 44.83 1.07 -17.64
CA GLY A 30 45.53 2.23 -18.19
C GLY A 30 44.62 3.34 -18.75
N MET A 31 43.30 3.24 -18.60
CA MET A 31 42.33 4.23 -19.11
C MET A 31 42.01 5.31 -18.07
N GLN A 32 43.00 6.15 -17.74
CA GLN A 32 42.86 7.19 -16.71
C GLN A 32 41.84 8.28 -17.09
N TRP A 33 41.72 8.64 -18.37
CA TRP A 33 40.72 9.61 -18.83
C TRP A 33 39.28 9.13 -18.54
N ALA A 34 39.01 7.84 -18.75
CA ALA A 34 37.71 7.24 -18.52
C ALA A 34 37.38 7.19 -17.01
N MET A 35 38.39 6.92 -16.18
CA MET A 35 38.25 7.00 -14.72
C MET A 35 37.72 8.38 -14.28
N TYR A 36 38.34 9.49 -14.70
CA TYR A 36 37.91 10.84 -14.32
C TYR A 36 36.50 11.21 -14.83
N VAL A 37 36.17 10.82 -16.06
CA VAL A 37 34.84 11.05 -16.62
C VAL A 37 33.78 10.26 -15.83
N VAL A 38 34.05 9.00 -15.51
CA VAL A 38 33.11 8.15 -14.77
C VAL A 38 32.96 8.61 -13.32
N THR A 39 34.05 8.97 -12.63
CA THR A 39 33.97 9.44 -11.24
C THR A 39 33.25 10.79 -11.13
N SER A 40 33.50 11.73 -12.03
CA SER A 40 32.77 13.00 -12.07
C SER A 40 31.28 12.79 -12.35
N GLY A 41 30.94 11.91 -13.31
CA GLY A 41 29.56 11.50 -13.57
C GLY A 41 28.89 10.84 -12.37
N ALA A 42 29.61 9.97 -11.64
CA ALA A 42 29.11 9.33 -10.42
C ALA A 42 28.81 10.34 -9.31
N VAL A 43 29.70 11.31 -9.06
CA VAL A 43 29.47 12.37 -8.06
C VAL A 43 28.24 13.23 -8.42
N LEU A 44 28.12 13.64 -9.69
CA LEU A 44 26.97 14.41 -10.17
C LEU A 44 25.67 13.60 -10.06
N ALA A 45 25.69 12.32 -10.41
CA ALA A 45 24.54 11.42 -10.30
C ALA A 45 24.12 11.18 -8.85
N LEU A 46 25.06 11.00 -7.93
CA LEU A 46 24.78 10.86 -6.50
C LEU A 46 24.17 12.15 -5.92
N CYS A 47 24.69 13.32 -6.29
CA CYS A 47 24.12 14.61 -5.89
C CYS A 47 22.68 14.79 -6.42
N SER A 48 22.44 14.46 -7.69
CA SER A 48 21.10 14.51 -8.30
C SER A 48 20.11 13.57 -7.61
N THR A 49 20.54 12.33 -7.32
CA THR A 49 19.70 11.32 -6.65
C THR A 49 19.38 11.74 -5.22
N LEU A 50 20.35 12.31 -4.50
CA LEU A 50 20.15 12.85 -3.14
C LEU A 50 19.05 13.93 -3.15
N MET A 51 19.17 14.93 -4.04
CA MET A 51 18.14 15.97 -4.20
C MET A 51 16.77 15.37 -4.57
N GLY A 52 16.74 14.43 -5.51
CA GLY A 52 15.51 13.75 -5.92
C GLY A 52 14.82 12.99 -4.78
N SER A 53 15.59 12.40 -3.87
CA SER A 53 15.07 11.64 -2.72
C SER A 53 14.63 12.51 -1.54
N LEU A 54 15.18 13.72 -1.40
CA LEU A 54 14.82 14.66 -0.33
C LEU A 54 13.49 15.37 -0.58
N LEU A 55 13.02 15.48 -1.83
CA LEU A 55 11.78 16.18 -2.15
C LEU A 55 10.50 15.42 -1.73
N PRO A 56 10.39 14.08 -1.89
CA PRO A 56 9.21 13.34 -1.47
C PRO A 56 9.08 13.19 0.06
N GLN A 57 10.19 13.09 0.80
CA GLN A 57 10.16 12.80 2.24
C GLN A 57 9.30 13.77 3.06
N PRO A 58 9.43 15.11 2.91
CA PRO A 58 8.62 16.07 3.66
C PRO A 58 7.15 16.05 3.25
N ARG A 59 6.84 15.68 2.00
CA ARG A 59 5.46 15.56 1.52
C ARG A 59 4.75 14.39 2.17
N ILE A 60 5.44 13.26 2.34
CA ILE A 60 4.91 12.09 3.05
C ILE A 60 4.61 12.44 4.51
N LEU A 61 5.52 13.13 5.20
CA LEU A 61 5.30 13.58 6.59
C LEU A 61 4.12 14.55 6.70
N MET A 62 3.98 15.45 5.73
CA MET A 62 2.88 16.41 5.67
C MET A 62 1.53 15.74 5.45
N THR A 63 1.43 14.73 4.58
CA THR A 63 0.18 13.97 4.40
C THR A 63 -0.15 13.16 5.64
N MET A 64 0.84 12.47 6.22
CA MET A 64 0.65 11.71 7.47
C MET A 64 0.22 12.59 8.65
N ALA A 65 0.72 13.83 8.73
CA ALA A 65 0.31 14.79 9.76
C ALA A 65 -1.09 15.36 9.53
N ARG A 66 -1.52 15.51 8.27
CA ARG A 66 -2.90 15.90 7.92
C ARG A 66 -3.91 14.82 8.24
N ASP A 67 -3.50 13.55 8.12
CA ASP A 67 -4.33 12.40 8.52
C ASP A 67 -4.41 12.23 10.05
N GLY A 68 -3.63 13.01 10.82
CA GLY A 68 -3.58 12.95 12.28
C GLY A 68 -2.65 11.87 12.85
N LEU A 69 -1.86 11.19 11.99
CA LEU A 69 -0.92 10.15 12.41
C LEU A 69 0.38 10.72 13.00
N LEU A 70 0.74 11.96 12.66
CA LEU A 70 1.93 12.67 13.12
C LEU A 70 1.59 14.04 13.71
N PRO A 71 2.46 14.63 14.55
CA PRO A 71 2.26 15.98 15.09
C PRO A 71 1.88 17.01 14.03
N SER A 72 0.85 17.82 14.32
CA SER A 72 0.36 18.88 13.43
C SER A 72 1.43 19.90 13.03
N PHE A 73 2.56 19.96 13.73
CA PHE A 73 3.73 20.73 13.33
C PHE A 73 4.24 20.40 11.92
N PHE A 74 4.07 19.15 11.45
CA PHE A 74 4.51 18.71 10.13
C PHE A 74 3.50 19.01 9.00
N SER A 75 2.26 19.38 9.32
CA SER A 75 1.25 19.74 8.30
C SER A 75 1.33 21.21 7.86
N ASP A 76 2.11 22.02 8.58
CA ASP A 76 2.28 23.45 8.33
C ASP A 76 3.13 23.71 7.07
N VAL A 77 2.58 24.51 6.15
CA VAL A 77 3.19 24.87 4.87
C VAL A 77 3.51 26.35 4.87
N ASN A 78 4.76 26.69 4.56
CA ASN A 78 5.18 28.08 4.51
C ASN A 78 4.48 28.83 3.35
N LYS A 79 3.90 30.00 3.65
CA LYS A 79 3.15 30.83 2.69
C LYS A 79 4.00 31.33 1.52
N HIS A 80 5.30 31.57 1.75
CA HIS A 80 6.17 32.12 0.70
C HIS A 80 6.76 31.04 -0.22
N THR A 81 7.18 29.91 0.34
CA THR A 81 7.84 28.85 -0.43
C THR A 81 6.91 27.71 -0.87
N GLN A 82 5.67 27.67 -0.33
CA GLN A 82 4.66 26.64 -0.63
C GLN A 82 5.15 25.20 -0.40
N VAL A 83 6.16 25.03 0.47
CA VAL A 83 6.74 23.73 0.84
C VAL A 83 6.77 23.55 2.36
N PRO A 84 6.68 22.30 2.87
CA PRO A 84 6.80 22.00 4.29
C PRO A 84 8.26 22.13 4.76
N VAL A 85 8.69 23.38 5.01
CA VAL A 85 10.08 23.72 5.39
C VAL A 85 10.50 23.00 6.68
N LYS A 86 9.62 23.00 7.69
CA LYS A 86 9.84 22.32 8.98
C LYS A 86 10.10 20.83 8.80
N GLY A 87 9.28 20.16 8.00
CA GLY A 87 9.47 18.74 7.66
C GLY A 87 10.77 18.48 6.91
N THR A 88 11.17 19.39 6.02
CA THR A 88 12.43 19.30 5.26
C THR A 88 13.66 19.41 6.17
N ILE A 89 13.65 20.37 7.09
CA ILE A 89 14.76 20.56 8.05
C ILE A 89 14.87 19.34 8.97
N VAL A 90 13.77 18.87 9.54
CA VAL A 90 13.78 17.71 10.44
C VAL A 90 14.24 16.45 9.70
N ALA A 91 13.70 16.16 8.51
CA ALA A 91 14.12 15.01 7.71
C ALA A 91 15.60 15.08 7.33
N GLY A 92 16.10 16.27 6.94
CA GLY A 92 17.50 16.49 6.61
C GLY A 92 18.44 16.29 7.79
N ILE A 93 18.10 16.82 8.98
CA ILE A 93 18.88 16.60 10.21
C ILE A 93 18.88 15.13 10.59
N CYS A 94 17.72 14.45 10.53
CA CYS A 94 17.64 13.02 10.79
C CYS A 94 18.48 12.21 9.79
N ALA A 95 18.43 12.53 8.50
CA ALA A 95 19.25 11.88 7.48
C ALA A 95 20.76 12.10 7.71
N ALA A 96 21.17 13.33 8.05
CA ALA A 96 22.56 13.65 8.38
C ALA A 96 23.05 12.91 9.63
N ALA A 97 22.21 12.82 10.67
CA ALA A 97 22.53 12.04 11.86
C ALA A 97 22.69 10.55 11.53
N LEU A 98 21.77 9.96 10.76
CA LEU A 98 21.87 8.56 10.35
C LEU A 98 23.11 8.30 9.49
N ALA A 99 23.44 9.21 8.57
CA ALA A 99 24.65 9.12 7.75
C ALA A 99 25.94 9.22 8.57
N PHE A 100 25.91 9.92 9.71
CA PHE A 100 27.05 10.02 10.62
C PHE A 100 27.23 8.78 11.52
N PHE A 101 26.12 8.18 11.98
CA PHE A 101 26.16 7.07 12.93
C PHE A 101 26.17 5.67 12.30
N MET A 102 25.81 5.53 11.03
CA MET A 102 25.60 4.21 10.40
C MET A 102 26.45 4.01 9.15
N ASP A 103 27.04 2.82 9.03
CA ASP A 103 27.78 2.44 7.82
C ASP A 103 26.86 2.23 6.62
N VAL A 104 27.40 2.47 5.42
CA VAL A 104 26.67 2.34 4.14
C VAL A 104 26.08 0.94 3.95
N SER A 105 26.80 -0.12 4.33
CA SER A 105 26.33 -1.51 4.22
C SER A 105 25.10 -1.78 5.09
N GLN A 106 25.09 -1.22 6.29
CA GLN A 106 24.00 -1.34 7.25
C GLN A 106 22.77 -0.56 6.78
N LEU A 107 22.99 0.66 6.29
CA LEU A 107 21.95 1.53 5.76
C LEU A 107 21.30 0.91 4.51
N ALA A 108 22.12 0.37 3.60
CA ALA A 108 21.66 -0.33 2.40
C ALA A 108 20.81 -1.57 2.75
N GLY A 109 21.20 -2.33 3.78
CA GLY A 109 20.40 -3.45 4.28
C GLY A 109 19.02 -3.02 4.75
N MET A 110 18.92 -1.97 5.57
CA MET A 110 17.64 -1.46 6.08
C MET A 110 16.74 -0.91 4.96
N VAL A 111 17.31 -0.14 4.04
CA VAL A 111 16.57 0.41 2.88
C VAL A 111 16.05 -0.73 2.01
N SER A 112 16.84 -1.78 1.80
CA SER A 112 16.44 -2.95 1.00
C SER A 112 15.27 -3.69 1.66
N VAL A 113 15.33 -3.98 2.96
CA VAL A 113 14.20 -4.59 3.69
C VAL A 113 12.93 -3.72 3.56
N GLY A 114 13.05 -2.42 3.82
CA GLY A 114 11.91 -1.50 3.75
C GLY A 114 11.27 -1.40 2.38
N THR A 115 12.07 -1.32 1.32
CA THR A 115 11.59 -1.25 -0.08
C THR A 115 10.97 -2.56 -0.53
N LEU A 116 11.58 -3.71 -0.19
CA LEU A 116 11.03 -5.03 -0.48
C LEU A 116 9.69 -5.25 0.24
N LEU A 117 9.56 -4.86 1.51
CA LEU A 117 8.30 -4.89 2.25
C LEU A 117 7.24 -3.97 1.63
N ALA A 118 7.61 -2.75 1.22
CA ALA A 118 6.68 -1.85 0.56
C ALA A 118 6.17 -2.43 -0.77
N PHE A 119 7.05 -3.03 -1.57
CA PHE A 119 6.67 -3.65 -2.84
C PHE A 119 5.82 -4.91 -2.66
N THR A 120 6.06 -5.73 -1.63
CA THR A 120 5.17 -6.88 -1.33
C THR A 120 3.80 -6.39 -0.88
N ILE A 121 3.71 -5.38 0.00
CA ILE A 121 2.43 -4.80 0.43
C ILE A 121 1.66 -4.26 -0.77
N VAL A 122 2.30 -3.49 -1.65
CA VAL A 122 1.66 -2.95 -2.86
C VAL A 122 1.17 -4.07 -3.78
N ALA A 123 1.98 -5.10 -4.01
CA ALA A 123 1.58 -6.23 -4.85
C ALA A 123 0.36 -6.98 -4.26
N VAL A 124 0.34 -7.18 -2.94
CA VAL A 124 -0.82 -7.75 -2.23
C VAL A 124 -2.02 -6.82 -2.31
N SER A 125 -1.86 -5.50 -2.14
CA SER A 125 -2.93 -4.52 -2.28
C SER A 125 -3.56 -4.54 -3.67
N ILE A 126 -2.77 -4.71 -4.74
CA ILE A 126 -3.29 -4.83 -6.11
C ILE A 126 -4.14 -6.10 -6.26
N LEU A 127 -3.72 -7.22 -5.66
CA LEU A 127 -4.52 -8.46 -5.65
C LEU A 127 -5.82 -8.28 -4.87
N ILE A 128 -5.77 -7.67 -3.68
CA ILE A 128 -6.97 -7.41 -2.87
C ILE A 128 -7.94 -6.49 -3.64
N LEU A 129 -7.47 -5.37 -4.19
CA LEU A 129 -8.33 -4.42 -4.90
C LEU A 129 -9.01 -5.02 -6.13
N ARG A 130 -8.35 -5.95 -6.83
CA ARG A 130 -8.90 -6.57 -8.05
C ARG A 130 -9.84 -7.74 -7.79
N TYR A 131 -9.62 -8.52 -6.72
CA TYR A 131 -10.40 -9.74 -6.44
C TYR A 131 -11.38 -9.58 -5.27
N VAL A 132 -11.21 -8.55 -4.43
CA VAL A 132 -12.06 -8.24 -3.27
C VAL A 132 -12.34 -6.73 -3.25
N PRO A 133 -13.19 -6.20 -4.15
CA PRO A 133 -13.49 -4.78 -4.19
C PRO A 133 -14.21 -4.33 -2.91
N PRO A 134 -13.92 -3.12 -2.39
CA PRO A 134 -14.56 -2.61 -1.17
C PRO A 134 -16.07 -2.42 -1.36
N GLU A 135 -16.85 -2.77 -0.33
CA GLU A 135 -18.32 -2.69 -0.33
C GLU A 135 -18.84 -1.26 -0.09
N GLU A 136 -17.99 -0.41 0.48
CA GLU A 136 -18.27 0.96 0.88
C GLU A 136 -17.13 1.86 0.39
N VAL A 137 -17.48 3.02 -0.18
CA VAL A 137 -16.51 4.03 -0.60
C VAL A 137 -16.66 5.27 0.28
N PRO A 138 -15.56 5.94 0.66
CA PRO A 138 -15.65 7.19 1.39
C PRO A 138 -16.36 8.24 0.52
N LEU A 139 -17.36 8.93 1.08
CA LEU A 139 -18.01 10.05 0.40
C LEU A 139 -16.99 11.20 0.24
N SER A 140 -16.76 11.65 -0.99
CA SER A 140 -15.91 12.82 -1.26
C SER A 140 -16.48 14.06 -0.57
N SER A 141 -15.63 14.86 0.07
CA SER A 141 -15.99 16.10 0.79
C SER A 141 -16.82 17.07 -0.07
N SER A 142 -16.51 17.19 -1.36
CA SER A 142 -17.28 18.00 -2.33
C SER A 142 -18.75 17.58 -2.50
N ARG A 143 -19.08 16.32 -2.22
CA ARG A 143 -20.46 15.80 -2.33
C ARG A 143 -21.24 16.02 -1.03
N ARG A 144 -20.57 16.22 0.10
CA ARG A 144 -21.17 16.58 1.40
C ARG A 144 -21.83 17.95 1.34
N GLU A 145 -21.16 18.92 0.70
CA GLU A 145 -21.69 20.27 0.48
C GLU A 145 -22.93 20.27 -0.43
N SER A 146 -22.94 19.45 -1.49
CA SER A 146 -24.13 19.31 -2.35
C SER A 146 -25.34 18.64 -1.67
N MET A 147 -25.13 18.01 -0.51
CA MET A 147 -26.16 17.29 0.25
C MET A 147 -26.78 18.12 1.39
N GLY A 148 -26.40 19.40 1.57
CA GLY A 148 -27.07 20.30 2.51
C GLY A 148 -27.01 19.86 3.98
N LEU A 149 -26.04 19.03 4.37
CA LEU A 149 -25.84 18.60 5.75
C LEU A 149 -24.90 19.55 6.49
N ASN A 150 -25.30 20.81 6.61
CA ASN A 150 -24.82 21.68 7.68
C ASN A 150 -25.90 21.68 8.75
N GLN A 151 -25.73 20.85 9.78
CA GLN A 151 -26.47 21.06 11.01
C GLN A 151 -25.65 22.02 11.87
N GLU A 152 -26.06 23.28 11.80
CA GLU A 152 -25.73 24.37 12.70
C GLU A 152 -25.78 23.88 14.15
N TYR A 153 -24.67 23.98 14.87
CA TYR A 153 -24.67 23.97 16.33
C TYR A 153 -24.35 25.40 16.75
N ASP A 154 -25.40 26.20 16.96
CA ASP A 154 -25.33 27.37 17.83
C ASP A 154 -26.04 27.05 19.14
N GLU A 155 -25.35 27.39 20.24
CA GLU A 155 -25.84 27.31 21.60
C GLU A 155 -27.06 28.23 21.78
N GLU A 156 -28.18 27.74 22.30
CA GLU A 156 -28.92 28.50 23.30
C GLU A 156 -29.81 27.64 24.20
N LYS A 157 -29.91 28.12 25.43
CA LYS A 157 -30.33 27.45 26.65
C LYS A 157 -31.76 27.88 27.01
N GLY A 158 -32.65 26.92 27.25
CA GLY A 158 -33.73 27.12 28.23
C GLY A 158 -35.13 26.59 27.91
N ARG A 159 -35.64 25.85 28.91
CA ARG A 159 -37.05 25.76 29.39
C ARG A 159 -38.02 24.80 28.66
N ASP A 160 -38.35 23.72 29.39
CA ASP A 160 -39.69 23.11 29.44
C ASP A 160 -40.74 24.16 29.86
N PRO A 161 -42.08 24.02 29.61
CA PRO A 161 -42.84 22.75 29.62
C PRO A 161 -44.05 22.60 28.65
N LEU A 162 -44.67 21.41 28.70
CA LEU A 162 -46.07 21.05 28.40
C LEU A 162 -46.54 20.86 26.94
N GLY A 163 -47.15 19.68 26.68
CA GLY A 163 -48.22 19.51 25.69
C GLY A 163 -48.24 18.16 24.97
N ASP A 164 -49.19 17.30 25.33
CA ASP A 164 -49.60 16.04 24.66
C ASP A 164 -49.87 16.22 23.16
N ASP A 165 -49.50 15.23 22.34
CA ASP A 165 -50.49 14.37 21.66
C ASP A 165 -49.82 13.21 20.90
N ILE A 166 -50.41 12.02 21.06
CA ILE A 166 -49.96 10.74 20.53
C ILE A 166 -50.56 10.56 19.14
N CYS A 167 -49.73 10.40 18.11
CA CYS A 167 -50.13 9.75 16.86
C CYS A 167 -49.14 8.62 16.55
N ASP A 168 -49.60 7.40 16.83
CA ASP A 168 -48.86 6.15 16.74
C ASP A 168 -48.26 5.93 15.34
N THR A 169 -46.94 6.08 15.25
CA THR A 169 -46.10 5.78 14.08
C THR A 169 -46.01 4.26 13.78
N SER A 170 -46.71 3.43 14.56
CA SER A 170 -46.75 1.98 14.40
C SER A 170 -47.59 1.51 13.22
N GLN A 171 -48.69 2.21 12.89
CA GLN A 171 -49.62 1.76 11.84
C GLN A 171 -49.09 1.97 10.41
N ILE A 172 -48.26 2.99 10.17
CA ILE A 172 -47.65 3.25 8.84
C ILE A 172 -46.54 2.23 8.55
N LYS A 173 -45.83 1.76 9.58
CA LYS A 173 -44.76 0.76 9.45
C LYS A 173 -45.30 -0.63 9.08
N ASP A 174 -46.46 -1.00 9.60
CA ASP A 174 -47.07 -2.31 9.33
C ASP A 174 -47.75 -2.39 7.96
N LEU A 175 -48.29 -1.28 7.44
CA LEU A 175 -48.80 -1.23 6.06
C LEU A 175 -47.67 -1.31 5.01
N ILE A 176 -46.51 -0.69 5.27
CA ILE A 176 -45.34 -0.78 4.38
C ILE A 176 -44.69 -2.17 4.44
N ALA A 177 -44.73 -2.83 5.61
CA ALA A 177 -44.20 -4.19 5.77
C ALA A 177 -45.03 -5.24 5.02
N THR A 178 -46.33 -5.00 4.86
CA THR A 178 -47.24 -5.97 4.23
C THR A 178 -47.14 -5.96 2.69
N GLU A 179 -46.83 -4.82 2.06
CA GLU A 179 -46.56 -4.78 0.60
C GLU A 179 -45.16 -5.31 0.22
N ALA A 180 -44.21 -5.37 1.16
CA ALA A 180 -42.88 -5.95 0.93
C ALA A 180 -42.87 -7.50 0.88
N MET A 181 -44.03 -8.15 0.97
CA MET A 181 -44.16 -9.60 1.08
C MET A 181 -44.59 -10.27 -0.24
N LYS A 182 -43.91 -9.98 -1.36
CA LYS A 182 -43.72 -10.86 -2.55
C LYS A 182 -43.05 -10.12 -3.70
N ASP A 183 -41.86 -9.56 -3.46
CA ASP A 183 -41.09 -8.92 -4.53
C ASP A 183 -39.96 -9.85 -5.02
N PRO A 184 -40.04 -10.44 -6.24
CA PRO A 184 -39.00 -11.32 -6.78
C PRO A 184 -37.65 -10.60 -7.01
N LEU A 185 -37.63 -9.26 -6.93
CA LEU A 185 -36.42 -8.45 -6.99
C LEU A 185 -35.62 -8.44 -5.68
N LEU A 186 -36.28 -8.45 -4.51
CA LEU A 186 -35.56 -8.51 -3.23
C LEU A 186 -34.89 -9.87 -3.02
N GLU A 187 -35.53 -10.96 -3.45
CA GLU A 187 -34.93 -12.30 -3.41
C GLU A 187 -33.74 -12.42 -4.37
N LYS A 188 -33.83 -11.87 -5.59
CA LYS A 188 -32.70 -11.78 -6.53
C LYS A 188 -31.57 -10.91 -5.99
N GLN A 189 -31.88 -9.79 -5.34
CA GLN A 189 -30.87 -8.90 -4.76
C GLN A 189 -30.19 -9.54 -3.54
N HIS A 190 -30.93 -10.25 -2.68
CA HIS A 190 -30.38 -10.98 -1.54
C HIS A 190 -29.50 -12.15 -1.99
N LYS A 191 -29.92 -12.90 -3.01
CA LYS A 191 -29.17 -14.02 -3.59
C LYS A 191 -27.88 -13.53 -4.26
N GLY A 192 -27.95 -12.45 -5.05
CA GLY A 192 -26.77 -11.83 -5.66
C GLY A 192 -25.77 -11.31 -4.62
N LYS A 193 -26.23 -10.68 -3.53
CA LYS A 193 -25.37 -10.20 -2.44
C LYS A 193 -24.68 -11.35 -1.69
N MET A 194 -25.38 -12.46 -1.46
CA MET A 194 -24.83 -13.64 -0.82
C MET A 194 -23.75 -14.31 -1.70
N ASP A 195 -23.99 -14.40 -3.00
CA ASP A 195 -23.03 -14.95 -3.97
C ASP A 195 -21.79 -14.04 -4.12
N GLU A 196 -21.95 -12.72 -4.08
CA GLU A 196 -20.84 -11.75 -4.10
C GLU A 196 -19.98 -11.85 -2.84
N MET A 197 -20.59 -11.97 -1.66
CA MET A 197 -19.87 -12.14 -0.39
C MET A 197 -19.13 -13.49 -0.33
N LYS A 198 -19.73 -14.55 -0.88
CA LYS A 198 -19.10 -15.87 -0.98
C LYS A 198 -17.88 -15.82 -1.92
N ARG A 199 -18.01 -15.16 -3.07
CA ARG A 199 -16.89 -14.91 -4.01
C ARG A 199 -15.75 -14.12 -3.35
N ARG A 200 -16.05 -13.05 -2.62
CA ARG A 200 -15.07 -12.24 -1.88
C ARG A 200 -14.31 -13.04 -0.84
N LYS A 201 -15.00 -13.88 -0.07
CA LYS A 201 -14.35 -14.76 0.92
C LYS A 201 -13.42 -15.78 0.27
N ILE A 202 -13.85 -16.38 -0.85
CA ILE A 202 -13.03 -17.31 -1.62
C ILE A 202 -11.79 -16.61 -2.19
N ALA A 203 -11.96 -15.42 -2.77
CA ALA A 203 -10.87 -14.60 -3.29
C ALA A 203 -9.86 -14.21 -2.19
N ALA A 204 -10.34 -13.70 -1.04
CA ALA A 204 -9.49 -13.34 0.09
C ALA A 204 -8.72 -14.55 0.64
N PHE A 205 -9.38 -15.70 0.77
CA PHE A 205 -8.75 -16.95 1.19
C PHE A 205 -7.69 -17.41 0.17
N SER A 206 -7.99 -17.28 -1.13
CA SER A 206 -7.07 -17.63 -2.20
C SER A 206 -5.83 -16.73 -2.23
N ILE A 207 -5.98 -15.42 -2.04
CA ILE A 207 -4.84 -14.49 -1.89
C ILE A 207 -4.00 -14.87 -0.67
N GLY A 208 -4.65 -15.16 0.47
CA GLY A 208 -3.99 -15.64 1.68
C GLY A 208 -3.20 -16.93 1.44
N SER A 209 -3.77 -17.89 0.71
CA SER A 209 -3.11 -19.14 0.32
C SER A 209 -1.90 -18.90 -0.57
N VAL A 210 -1.99 -17.98 -1.55
CA VAL A 210 -0.86 -17.62 -2.42
C VAL A 210 0.27 -16.98 -1.61
N CYS A 211 -0.04 -16.03 -0.72
CA CYS A 211 0.96 -15.41 0.15
C CYS A 211 1.63 -16.42 1.08
N LEU A 212 0.86 -17.32 1.68
CA LEU A 212 1.38 -18.38 2.55
C LEU A 212 2.22 -19.39 1.77
N GLY A 213 1.77 -19.82 0.59
CA GLY A 213 2.50 -20.71 -0.30
C GLY A 213 3.84 -20.13 -0.75
N VAL A 214 3.86 -18.84 -1.11
CA VAL A 214 5.12 -18.13 -1.44
C VAL A 214 6.06 -18.08 -0.25
N LEU A 215 5.58 -17.76 0.95
CA LEU A 215 6.40 -17.75 2.17
C LEU A 215 7.00 -19.13 2.45
N VAL A 216 6.20 -20.19 2.40
CA VAL A 216 6.68 -21.56 2.64
C VAL A 216 7.69 -22.00 1.58
N LEU A 217 7.41 -21.71 0.31
CA LEU A 217 8.29 -22.06 -0.82
C LEU A 217 9.65 -21.38 -0.69
N THR A 218 9.66 -20.08 -0.40
CA THR A 218 10.88 -19.27 -0.29
C THR A 218 11.66 -19.57 1.00
N ALA A 219 10.99 -19.81 2.12
CA ALA A 219 11.63 -20.25 3.36
C ALA A 219 12.30 -21.62 3.19
N SER A 220 11.62 -22.54 2.49
CA SER A 220 12.18 -23.85 2.15
C SER A 220 13.42 -23.67 1.28
N ALA A 221 13.32 -22.93 0.17
CA ALA A 221 14.45 -22.68 -0.74
C ALA A 221 15.67 -22.00 -0.08
N SER A 222 15.46 -21.19 0.95
CA SER A 222 16.53 -20.48 1.66
C SER A 222 17.18 -21.32 2.77
N ALA A 223 16.51 -22.35 3.29
CA ALA A 223 17.02 -23.22 4.35
C ALA A 223 18.09 -24.21 3.85
N THR A 224 19.25 -23.68 3.43
CA THR A 224 20.42 -24.43 2.94
C THR A 224 21.12 -25.27 4.01
N TRP A 225 20.74 -25.09 5.28
CA TRP A 225 21.22 -25.88 6.42
C TRP A 225 20.53 -27.23 6.60
N LEU A 226 19.43 -27.49 5.88
CA LEU A 226 18.67 -28.73 5.97
C LEU A 226 19.08 -29.76 4.90
N PRO A 227 18.98 -31.08 5.18
CA PRO A 227 19.26 -32.12 4.18
C PRO A 227 18.29 -32.04 2.98
N PHE A 228 18.64 -32.71 1.88
CA PHE A 228 17.88 -32.64 0.61
C PHE A 228 16.39 -33.03 0.74
N LEU A 229 16.05 -33.95 1.65
CA LEU A 229 14.68 -34.44 1.84
C LEU A 229 13.71 -33.39 2.42
N PRO A 230 13.96 -32.75 3.58
CA PRO A 230 13.08 -31.69 4.09
C PRO A 230 13.00 -30.48 3.15
N LEU A 231 14.06 -30.18 2.40
CA LEU A 231 14.05 -29.14 1.37
C LEU A 231 13.03 -29.48 0.26
N CYS A 232 13.07 -30.71 -0.26
CA CYS A 232 12.12 -31.16 -1.27
C CYS A 232 10.67 -31.17 -0.75
N ILE A 233 10.46 -31.64 0.47
CA ILE A 233 9.13 -31.65 1.09
C ILE A 233 8.60 -30.22 1.26
N GLY A 234 9.42 -29.29 1.74
CA GLY A 234 9.05 -27.88 1.89
C GLY A 234 8.71 -27.21 0.56
N CYS A 235 9.49 -27.49 -0.49
CA CYS A 235 9.21 -26.99 -1.85
C CYS A 235 7.92 -27.58 -2.42
N ILE A 236 7.64 -28.87 -2.20
CA ILE A 236 6.40 -29.52 -2.63
C ILE A 236 5.21 -28.92 -1.88
N VAL A 237 5.29 -28.76 -0.55
CA VAL A 237 4.22 -28.16 0.26
C VAL A 237 3.96 -26.71 -0.16
N GLY A 238 5.00 -25.92 -0.38
CA GLY A 238 4.89 -24.54 -0.87
C GLY A 238 4.23 -24.48 -2.26
N GLY A 239 4.62 -25.36 -3.19
CA GLY A 239 3.99 -25.48 -4.50
C GLY A 239 2.52 -25.91 -4.43
N VAL A 240 2.20 -26.87 -3.56
CA VAL A 240 0.82 -27.35 -3.34
C VAL A 240 -0.07 -26.28 -2.71
N LEU A 241 0.46 -25.32 -1.93
CA LEU A 241 -0.33 -24.16 -1.46
C LEU A 241 -0.46 -23.04 -2.51
N LEU A 242 0.57 -22.84 -3.33
CA LEU A 242 0.63 -21.75 -4.30
C LEU A 242 -0.22 -22.05 -5.54
N ILE A 243 -0.09 -23.25 -6.12
CA ILE A 243 -0.72 -23.63 -7.39
C ILE A 243 -2.26 -23.54 -7.33
N PRO A 244 -2.97 -24.10 -6.31
CA PRO A 244 -4.41 -23.98 -6.23
C PRO A 244 -4.87 -22.53 -6.06
N GLY A 245 -4.17 -21.74 -5.25
CA GLY A 245 -4.49 -20.32 -5.08
C GLY A 245 -4.33 -19.54 -6.39
N LEU A 246 -3.30 -19.83 -7.17
CA LEU A 246 -3.09 -19.23 -8.48
C LEU A 246 -4.14 -19.68 -9.50
N VAL A 247 -4.49 -20.97 -9.51
CA VAL A 247 -5.56 -21.52 -10.36
C VAL A 247 -6.89 -20.87 -10.02
N VAL A 248 -7.25 -20.75 -8.74
CA VAL A 248 -8.48 -20.06 -8.32
C VAL A 248 -8.45 -18.58 -8.72
N LEU A 249 -7.32 -17.87 -8.58
CA LEU A 249 -7.19 -16.49 -9.05
C LEU A 249 -7.27 -16.35 -10.58
N CYS A 250 -6.88 -17.37 -11.34
CA CYS A 250 -7.04 -17.40 -12.80
C CYS A 250 -8.46 -17.77 -13.22
N CYS A 251 -9.16 -18.60 -12.42
CA CYS A 251 -10.53 -19.03 -12.67
C CYS A 251 -11.58 -18.00 -12.23
N ILE A 252 -11.24 -17.11 -11.29
CA ILE A 252 -12.11 -15.98 -10.93
C ILE A 252 -11.96 -14.92 -12.03
N ASP A 253 -13.04 -14.66 -12.76
CA ASP A 253 -13.13 -13.51 -13.66
C ASP A 253 -12.70 -12.23 -12.92
N GLN A 254 -11.75 -11.50 -13.51
CA GLN A 254 -11.39 -10.18 -13.00
C GLN A 254 -12.60 -9.28 -13.11
N ASP A 255 -12.87 -8.53 -12.04
CA ASP A 255 -13.97 -7.56 -12.00
C ASP A 255 -13.56 -6.32 -12.84
N ASP A 256 -13.41 -6.51 -14.15
CA ASP A 256 -13.00 -5.48 -15.12
C ASP A 256 -14.03 -4.34 -15.21
N GLY A 257 -15.28 -4.62 -14.79
CA GLY A 257 -16.41 -3.71 -14.92
C GLY A 257 -16.51 -2.60 -13.87
N ARG A 258 -15.84 -2.72 -12.72
CA ARG A 258 -16.06 -1.79 -11.59
C ARG A 258 -15.12 -0.58 -11.53
N HIS A 259 -14.11 -0.52 -12.40
CA HIS A 259 -13.15 0.58 -12.47
C HIS A 259 -13.54 1.73 -13.42
N SER A 260 -14.77 1.74 -13.94
CA SER A 260 -15.32 2.96 -14.56
C SER A 260 -15.67 3.97 -13.46
N PHE A 261 -14.66 4.48 -12.77
CA PHE A 261 -14.73 5.65 -11.90
C PHE A 261 -14.93 6.90 -12.78
N GLY A 262 -16.06 6.98 -13.49
CA GLY A 262 -16.50 8.15 -14.26
C GLY A 262 -15.63 8.58 -15.45
N HIS A 263 -14.40 8.12 -15.59
CA HIS A 263 -13.48 8.46 -16.68
C HIS A 263 -12.85 7.19 -17.28
N SER A 264 -13.10 6.95 -18.57
CA SER A 264 -12.45 5.89 -19.32
C SER A 264 -10.99 6.31 -19.61
N GLY A 265 -10.06 5.93 -18.74
CA GLY A 265 -8.65 6.28 -18.94
C GLY A 265 -7.64 5.65 -17.97
N GLY A 266 -8.07 4.69 -17.13
CA GLY A 266 -7.15 3.99 -16.23
C GLY A 266 -6.17 3.11 -17.00
N PHE A 267 -4.88 3.17 -16.66
CA PHE A 267 -3.87 2.30 -17.24
C PHE A 267 -4.08 0.85 -16.76
N MET A 268 -4.47 -0.03 -17.67
CA MET A 268 -4.66 -1.45 -17.37
C MET A 268 -3.29 -2.11 -17.21
N CYS A 269 -3.04 -2.71 -16.05
CA CYS A 269 -1.87 -3.57 -15.86
C CYS A 269 -2.07 -4.88 -16.63
N PRO A 270 -1.30 -5.16 -17.69
CA PRO A 270 -1.37 -6.44 -18.38
C PRO A 270 -0.78 -7.54 -17.47
N PHE A 271 -1.31 -8.76 -17.55
CA PHE A 271 -0.83 -9.96 -16.83
C PHE A 271 -1.08 -10.05 -15.31
N VAL A 272 -2.16 -9.46 -14.80
CA VAL A 272 -2.66 -9.82 -13.47
C VAL A 272 -3.44 -11.16 -13.59
N PRO A 273 -3.20 -12.18 -12.73
CA PRO A 273 -2.53 -12.17 -11.43
C PRO A 273 -1.05 -12.51 -11.40
N PHE A 274 -0.45 -12.94 -12.52
CA PHE A 274 0.92 -13.46 -12.55
C PHE A 274 1.97 -12.44 -12.11
N LEU A 275 1.87 -11.20 -12.61
CA LEU A 275 2.89 -10.17 -12.34
C LEU A 275 2.99 -9.82 -10.84
N PRO A 276 1.88 -9.54 -10.11
CA PRO A 276 1.93 -9.37 -8.66
C PRO A 276 2.48 -10.61 -7.91
N VAL A 277 2.12 -11.83 -8.32
CA VAL A 277 2.58 -13.06 -7.64
C VAL A 277 4.09 -13.27 -7.82
N VAL A 278 4.61 -13.07 -9.02
CA VAL A 278 6.06 -13.13 -9.29
C VAL A 278 6.81 -12.06 -8.49
N CYS A 279 6.24 -10.85 -8.39
CA CYS A 279 6.80 -9.77 -7.56
C CYS A 279 6.88 -10.17 -6.08
N ILE A 280 5.81 -10.73 -5.52
CA ILE A 280 5.79 -11.22 -4.14
C ILE A 280 6.83 -12.34 -3.95
N LEU A 281 6.92 -13.30 -4.89
CA LEU A 281 7.88 -14.39 -4.82
C LEU A 281 9.33 -13.89 -4.77
N ILE A 282 9.72 -13.04 -5.72
CA ILE A 282 11.09 -12.52 -5.79
C ILE A 282 11.41 -11.68 -4.55
N ASN A 283 10.50 -10.79 -4.16
CA ASN A 283 10.75 -9.90 -3.03
C ASN A 283 10.84 -10.67 -1.72
N THR A 284 9.94 -11.64 -1.47
CA THR A 284 9.99 -12.48 -0.27
C THR A 284 11.24 -13.35 -0.24
N TYR A 285 11.68 -13.90 -1.38
CA TYR A 285 12.94 -14.65 -1.45
C TYR A 285 14.14 -13.78 -1.07
N LEU A 286 14.24 -12.57 -1.60
CA LEU A 286 15.32 -11.63 -1.23
C LEU A 286 15.24 -11.25 0.24
N LEU A 287 14.03 -11.03 0.77
CA LEU A 287 13.80 -10.66 2.16
C LEU A 287 14.29 -11.72 3.15
N ILE A 288 14.10 -13.01 2.84
CA ILE A 288 14.53 -14.13 3.70
C ILE A 288 16.06 -14.30 3.66
N ASN A 289 16.67 -14.06 2.50
CA ASN A 289 18.14 -14.16 2.35
C ASN A 289 18.89 -12.92 2.85
N LEU A 290 18.20 -11.86 3.29
CA LEU A 290 18.85 -10.73 3.93
C LEU A 290 19.32 -11.09 5.34
N GLY A 291 20.54 -10.66 5.69
CA GLY A 291 21.15 -10.96 6.99
C GLY A 291 20.27 -10.53 8.16
N GLY A 292 20.28 -11.33 9.24
CA GLY A 292 19.46 -11.11 10.43
C GLY A 292 19.69 -9.74 11.09
N ASP A 293 20.89 -9.18 10.94
CA ASP A 293 21.21 -7.83 11.43
C ASP A 293 20.33 -6.74 10.81
N ALA A 294 19.99 -6.86 9.53
CA ALA A 294 19.12 -5.91 8.84
C ALA A 294 17.70 -5.95 9.42
N TRP A 295 17.21 -7.17 9.69
CA TRP A 295 15.90 -7.40 10.29
C TRP A 295 15.78 -6.86 11.70
N ILE A 296 16.80 -7.06 12.54
CA ILE A 296 16.81 -6.52 13.91
C ILE A 296 16.70 -5.01 13.89
N ARG A 297 17.51 -4.33 13.06
CA ARG A 297 17.52 -2.86 12.96
C ARG A 297 16.18 -2.33 12.47
N VAL A 298 15.63 -2.91 11.40
CA VAL A 298 14.32 -2.51 10.88
C VAL A 298 13.21 -2.80 11.89
N GLY A 299 13.29 -3.92 12.60
CA GLY A 299 12.37 -4.27 13.69
C GLY A 299 12.35 -3.21 14.79
N ILE A 300 13.51 -2.67 15.19
CA ILE A 300 13.60 -1.58 16.17
C ILE A 300 12.91 -0.31 15.63
N TRP A 301 13.18 0.09 14.39
CA TRP A 301 12.55 1.27 13.78
C TRP A 301 11.04 1.11 13.61
N LEU A 302 10.58 -0.09 13.23
CA LEU A 302 9.17 -0.42 13.11
C LEU A 302 8.48 -0.37 14.48
N LEU A 303 9.13 -0.90 15.52
CA LEU A 303 8.63 -0.82 16.89
C LEU A 303 8.47 0.64 17.33
N ILE A 304 9.47 1.49 17.08
CA ILE A 304 9.39 2.93 17.37
C ILE A 304 8.20 3.55 16.64
N GLY A 305 8.02 3.25 15.34
CA GLY A 305 6.88 3.72 14.56
C GLY A 305 5.53 3.29 15.13
N VAL A 306 5.41 2.04 15.56
CA VAL A 306 4.20 1.49 16.22
C VAL A 306 3.94 2.19 17.55
N LEU A 307 4.97 2.46 18.35
CA LEU A 307 4.83 3.20 19.61
C LEU A 307 4.31 4.62 19.34
N VAL A 308 4.90 5.35 18.40
CA VAL A 308 4.43 6.68 17.99
C VAL A 308 2.97 6.63 17.54
N TYR A 309 2.60 5.62 16.75
CA TYR A 309 1.22 5.43 16.30
C TYR A 309 0.25 5.17 17.47
N ILE A 310 0.61 4.31 18.43
CA ILE A 310 -0.27 3.97 19.57
C ILE A 310 -0.45 5.18 20.50
N PHE A 311 0.63 5.89 20.83
CA PHE A 311 0.58 7.00 21.77
C PHE A 311 0.00 8.29 21.17
N TYR A 312 0.32 8.59 19.91
CA TYR A 312 -0.11 9.82 19.25
C TYR A 312 -1.20 9.59 18.20
N GLY A 313 -0.94 8.71 17.23
CA GLY A 313 -1.81 8.53 16.06
C GLY A 313 -3.21 8.01 16.40
N ARG A 314 -3.32 7.06 17.35
CA ARG A 314 -4.61 6.45 17.71
C ARG A 314 -5.60 7.46 18.32
N THR A 315 -5.11 8.44 19.06
CA THR A 315 -5.96 9.42 19.77
C THR A 315 -6.33 10.63 18.92
N ARG A 316 -5.67 10.84 17.77
CA ARG A 316 -5.84 12.03 16.91
C ARG A 316 -6.17 11.72 15.45
N SER A 317 -6.34 10.44 15.08
CA SER A 317 -6.65 10.04 13.71
C SER A 317 -8.00 10.61 13.24
N SER A 318 -7.97 11.36 12.15
CA SER A 318 -9.16 12.00 11.55
C SER A 318 -10.07 11.01 10.81
N LEU A 319 -9.67 9.74 10.68
CA LEU A 319 -10.41 8.70 9.94
C LEU A 319 -11.60 8.12 10.73
N VAL A 320 -11.80 8.53 11.98
CA VAL A 320 -12.94 8.09 12.82
C VAL A 320 -14.26 8.73 12.34
N ASP A 321 -14.22 9.94 11.75
CA ASP A 321 -15.42 10.71 11.37
C ASP A 321 -15.83 10.58 9.89
N VAL A 322 -15.27 9.59 9.17
CA VAL A 322 -15.62 9.33 7.77
C VAL A 322 -16.93 8.56 7.70
N VAL A 323 -17.99 9.20 7.17
CA VAL A 323 -19.27 8.54 6.90
C VAL A 323 -19.13 7.70 5.63
N TYR A 324 -19.11 6.38 5.80
CA TYR A 324 -19.10 5.42 4.70
C TYR A 324 -20.52 5.24 4.15
N VAL A 325 -20.64 5.21 2.81
CA VAL A 325 -21.93 4.95 2.15
C VAL A 325 -21.83 3.68 1.30
N PRO A 326 -22.83 2.78 1.37
CA PRO A 326 -22.84 1.57 0.56
C PRO A 326 -22.88 1.88 -0.94
N VAL A 327 -22.01 1.23 -1.72
CA VAL A 327 -21.88 1.43 -3.18
C VAL A 327 -23.20 1.12 -3.92
N ALA A 328 -24.01 0.19 -3.40
CA ALA A 328 -25.32 -0.13 -3.97
C ALA A 328 -26.28 1.08 -4.01
N LYS A 329 -26.17 2.03 -3.08
CA LYS A 329 -26.98 3.25 -3.07
C LYS A 329 -26.49 4.32 -4.06
N THR A 330 -25.20 4.30 -4.40
CA THR A 330 -24.63 5.26 -5.38
C THR A 330 -24.99 4.90 -6.81
N ASP A 331 -25.06 3.61 -7.15
CA ASP A 331 -25.39 3.16 -8.52
C ASP A 331 -26.87 3.36 -8.86
N LEU A 332 -27.78 3.08 -7.92
CA LEU A 332 -29.22 3.33 -8.11
C LEU A 332 -29.51 4.81 -8.37
N ARG A 333 -28.82 5.73 -7.68
CA ARG A 333 -28.99 7.17 -7.88
C ARG A 333 -28.35 7.67 -9.17
N ARG A 334 -27.27 7.04 -9.63
CA ARG A 334 -26.61 7.34 -10.93
C ARG A 334 -27.47 6.91 -12.11
N SER A 335 -28.12 5.75 -12.00
CA SER A 335 -29.11 5.28 -12.99
C SER A 335 -30.31 6.22 -13.05
N SER A 336 -30.83 6.65 -11.89
CA SER A 336 -31.92 7.63 -11.81
C SER A 336 -31.55 9.01 -12.38
N SER A 337 -30.32 9.49 -12.18
CA SER A 337 -29.89 10.80 -12.70
C SER A 337 -29.61 10.79 -14.21
N GLY A 338 -29.19 9.65 -14.77
CA GLY A 338 -28.98 9.50 -16.22
C GLY A 338 -30.28 9.45 -17.04
N PHE A 339 -31.42 9.20 -16.39
CA PHE A 339 -32.76 9.27 -17.00
C PHE A 339 -33.39 10.67 -16.96
N MET A 340 -32.80 11.63 -16.23
CA MET A 340 -33.28 13.01 -16.12
C MET A 340 -32.44 14.00 -16.96
N SER A 341 -31.59 13.50 -17.87
CA SER A 341 -30.78 14.30 -18.81
C SER A 341 -31.28 14.14 -20.23
#